data_AF-A0A1H7Q2X5-F1
#
_entry.id   AF-A0A1H7Q2X5-F1
#
_cell.length_a   1.000
_cell.length_b   1.000
_cell.length_c   1.000
_cell.angle_alpha   90.00
_cell.angle_beta   90.00
_cell.angle_gamma   90.00
#
_symmetry.space_group_name_H-M   'P 1'
#
loop_
_entity.id
_entity.type
_entity.pdbx_description
1 polymer ?
#
loop_
_entity_poly.entity_id
_entity_poly.type
_entity_poly.pdbx_seq_one_letter_code
_entity_poly.pdbx_strand_id
1 'polypeptide(L)'
;MVLCGLSYSYANGLTQSQFDIEVKSIYNEIEASQIRLHQSVDSKQNISLIIQRACEYADALNALERIAQKNIHMAKAKEEALFAKKMRNSFELSFQDLGTSYQKSCKP
;
A
#
# COMPACT_ATOMS: atom_id res chain seq x y z
N MET A 1 -18.95 -41.66 -16.43
CA MET A 1 -18.63 -40.31 -16.95
C MET A 1 -19.09 -39.33 -15.88
N VAL A 2 -18.20 -38.93 -14.98
CA VAL A 2 -18.52 -38.03 -13.86
C VAL A 2 -18.16 -36.62 -14.30
N LEU A 3 -19.17 -35.78 -14.52
CA LEU A 3 -19.00 -34.37 -14.82
C LEU A 3 -18.36 -33.69 -13.61
N CYS A 4 -17.13 -33.21 -13.79
CA CYS A 4 -16.49 -32.26 -12.88
C CYS A 4 -17.35 -31.00 -12.81
N GLY A 5 -18.22 -30.94 -11.80
CA GLY A 5 -18.82 -29.70 -11.33
C GLY A 5 -17.71 -28.85 -10.76
N LEU A 6 -17.09 -28.02 -11.59
CA LEU A 6 -16.20 -26.95 -11.17
C LEU A 6 -17.05 -25.92 -10.42
N SER A 7 -17.22 -26.14 -9.12
CA SER A 7 -17.66 -25.13 -8.18
C SER A 7 -16.55 -24.09 -8.05
N TYR A 8 -16.48 -23.17 -9.02
CA TYR A 8 -15.74 -21.93 -8.89
C TYR A 8 -16.49 -21.05 -7.89
N SER A 9 -16.19 -21.23 -6.61
CA SER A 9 -16.46 -20.20 -5.61
C SER A 9 -15.56 -19.01 -5.92
N TYR A 10 -16.02 -18.09 -6.79
CA TYR A 10 -15.47 -16.75 -6.88
C TYR A 10 -15.79 -16.03 -5.56
N ALA A 11 -14.91 -16.19 -4.58
CA ALA A 11 -14.98 -15.45 -3.34
C ALA A 11 -14.67 -13.97 -3.62
N ASN A 12 -15.71 -13.13 -3.64
CA ASN A 12 -15.75 -11.69 -3.34
C ASN A 12 -14.52 -10.84 -3.75
N GLY A 13 -14.16 -10.88 -5.03
CA GLY A 13 -13.30 -9.87 -5.65
C GLY A 13 -14.11 -8.67 -6.15
N LEU A 14 -13.47 -7.50 -6.26
CA LEU A 14 -14.01 -6.37 -7.00
C LEU A 14 -14.15 -6.72 -8.49
N THR A 15 -15.01 -6.00 -9.22
CA THR A 15 -14.92 -5.97 -10.68
C THR A 15 -13.67 -5.20 -11.11
N GLN A 16 -13.23 -5.35 -12.37
CA GLN A 16 -12.10 -4.58 -12.90
C GLN A 16 -12.32 -3.06 -12.75
N SER A 17 -13.52 -2.57 -13.05
CA SER A 17 -13.84 -1.14 -12.94
C SER A 17 -13.82 -0.64 -11.49
N GLN A 18 -14.33 -1.43 -10.55
CA GLN A 18 -14.26 -1.11 -9.13
C GLN A 18 -12.81 -1.11 -8.64
N PHE A 19 -12.02 -2.12 -9.04
CA PHE A 19 -10.60 -2.19 -8.71
C PHE A 19 -9.84 -0.97 -9.23
N ASP A 20 -10.10 -0.54 -10.47
CA ASP A 20 -9.44 0.64 -11.05
C ASP A 20 -9.79 1.94 -10.33
N ILE A 21 -11.04 2.10 -9.87
CA ILE A 21 -11.48 3.25 -9.08
C ILE A 21 -10.77 3.27 -7.71
N GLU A 22 -10.76 2.14 -7.01
CA GLU A 22 -10.11 2.00 -5.69
C GLU A 22 -8.61 2.25 -5.79
N VAL A 23 -7.93 1.62 -6.76
CA VAL A 23 -6.51 1.83 -7.02
C VAL A 23 -6.22 3.30 -7.30
N LYS A 24 -7.02 3.97 -8.13
CA LYS A 24 -6.86 5.40 -8.42
C LYS A 24 -7.01 6.26 -7.16
N SER A 25 -8.00 5.97 -6.31
CA SER A 25 -8.18 6.68 -5.04
C SER A 25 -6.96 6.53 -4.14
N ILE A 26 -6.45 5.30 -4.01
CA ILE A 26 -5.27 4.99 -3.20
C ILE A 26 -4.02 5.69 -3.77
N TYR A 27 -3.84 5.73 -5.09
CA TYR A 27 -2.73 6.47 -5.71
C TYR A 27 -2.76 7.96 -5.36
N ASN A 28 -3.94 8.59 -5.37
CA ASN A 28 -4.07 10.00 -4.94
C ASN A 28 -3.65 10.18 -3.47
N GLU A 29 -3.98 9.22 -2.59
CA GLU A 29 -3.58 9.24 -1.18
C GLU A 29 -2.06 9.02 -1.01
N ILE A 30 -1.46 8.11 -1.79
CA ILE A 30 -0.01 7.89 -1.83
C ILE A 30 0.70 9.17 -2.25
N GLU A 31 0.25 9.83 -3.31
CA GLU A 31 0.84 11.09 -3.77
C GLU A 31 0.71 12.20 -2.72
N ALA A 32 -0.50 12.38 -2.16
CA ALA A 32 -0.75 13.40 -1.16
C ALA A 32 0.07 13.19 0.12
N SER A 33 0.22 11.93 0.58
CA SER A 33 1.03 11.60 1.75
C SER A 33 2.52 11.77 1.49
N GLN A 34 3.00 11.43 0.29
CA GLN A 34 4.38 11.67 -0.12
C GLN A 34 4.72 13.16 -0.14
N ILE A 35 3.82 14.01 -0.68
CA ILE A 35 4.00 15.47 -0.69
C ILE A 35 4.10 16.00 0.74
N ARG A 36 3.21 15.58 1.65
CA ARG A 36 3.25 16.01 3.06
C ARG A 36 4.54 15.59 3.74
N LEU A 37 5.01 14.36 3.50
CA LEU A 37 6.28 13.88 4.05
C LEU A 37 7.46 14.73 3.55
N HIS A 38 7.56 14.95 2.24
CA HIS A 38 8.62 15.78 1.67
C HIS A 38 8.58 17.20 2.24
N GLN A 39 7.41 17.84 2.31
CA GLN A 39 7.27 19.16 2.92
C GLN A 39 7.73 19.18 4.39
N SER A 40 7.40 18.16 5.18
CA SER A 40 7.85 18.05 6.57
C SER A 40 9.38 17.91 6.68
N VAL A 41 10.01 17.16 5.78
CA VAL A 41 11.47 17.00 5.72
C VAL A 41 12.15 18.31 5.28
N ASP A 42 11.67 18.93 4.20
CA ASP A 42 12.25 20.14 3.62
C ASP A 42 12.16 21.34 4.59
N SER A 43 11.03 21.44 5.30
CA SER A 43 10.82 22.46 6.32
C SER A 43 11.49 22.15 7.67
N LYS A 44 12.21 21.02 7.77
CA LYS A 44 12.90 20.57 8.99
C LYS A 44 11.98 20.55 10.21
N GLN A 45 10.75 20.08 10.02
CA GLN A 45 9.81 19.90 11.11
C GLN A 45 10.35 18.92 12.16
N ASN A 46 9.74 18.91 13.34
CA ASN A 46 10.14 17.99 14.40
C ASN A 46 10.09 16.53 13.91
N ILE A 47 11.08 15.73 14.32
CA ILE A 47 11.24 14.33 13.93
C ILE A 47 9.98 13.49 14.19
N SER A 48 9.23 13.75 15.26
CA SER A 48 7.98 13.06 15.57
C SER A 48 6.93 13.28 14.48
N LEU A 49 6.86 14.48 13.90
CA LEU A 49 5.91 14.78 12.83
C LEU A 49 6.37 14.17 11.50
N ILE A 50 7.68 14.19 11.21
CA ILE A 50 8.24 13.51 10.03
C ILE A 50 7.95 12.01 10.09
N ILE A 51 8.15 11.37 11.25
CA ILE A 51 7.82 9.96 11.46
C ILE A 51 6.31 9.73 11.27
N GLN A 52 5.44 10.58 11.83
CA GLN A 52 4.01 10.46 11.62
C GLN A 52 3.63 10.53 10.12
N ARG A 53 4.20 11.46 9.36
CA ARG A 53 3.96 11.56 7.90
C ARG A 53 4.51 10.36 7.13
N ALA A 54 5.65 9.82 7.57
CA ALA A 54 6.20 8.59 7.02
C ALA A 54 5.23 7.42 7.23
N CYS A 55 4.59 7.34 8.39
CA CYS A 55 3.57 6.34 8.68
C CYS A 55 2.34 6.48 7.78
N GLU A 56 1.84 7.70 7.55
CA GLU A 56 0.72 7.94 6.62
C GLU A 56 1.04 7.43 5.21
N TYR A 57 2.25 7.68 4.72
CA TYR A 57 2.71 7.20 3.41
C TYR A 57 2.78 5.67 3.36
N ALA A 58 3.38 5.05 4.38
CA ALA A 58 3.47 3.59 4.48
C ALA A 58 2.08 2.93 4.59
N ASP A 59 1.12 3.56 5.26
CA ASP A 59 -0.26 3.09 5.39
C ASP A 59 -1.01 3.12 4.06
N ALA A 60 -0.80 4.16 3.25
CA ALA A 60 -1.35 4.23 1.90
C ALA A 60 -0.79 3.11 0.99
N LEU A 61 0.52 2.85 1.05
CA LEU A 61 1.13 1.71 0.35
C LEU A 61 0.58 0.35 0.85
N ASN A 62 0.34 0.21 2.15
CA ASN A 62 -0.31 -0.96 2.74
C ASN A 62 -1.76 -1.13 2.24
N ALA A 63 -2.50 -0.05 2.01
CA ALA A 63 -3.84 -0.11 1.44
C ALA A 63 -3.80 -0.64 0.00
N LEU A 64 -2.86 -0.15 -0.82
CA LEU A 64 -2.66 -0.63 -2.20
C LEU A 64 -2.33 -2.13 -2.22
N GLU A 65 -1.38 -2.57 -1.40
CA GLU A 65 -1.01 -3.99 -1.33
C GLU A 65 -2.20 -4.86 -0.91
N ARG A 66 -2.98 -4.42 0.09
CA ARG A 66 -4.14 -5.18 0.58
C ARG A 66 -5.24 -5.31 -0.47
N ILE A 67 -5.60 -4.24 -1.17
CA ILE A 67 -6.64 -4.32 -2.19
C ILE A 67 -6.18 -5.16 -3.38
N ALA A 68 -4.91 -5.06 -3.74
CA ALA A 68 -4.28 -5.85 -4.79
C ALA A 68 -4.24 -7.35 -4.45
N GLN A 69 -3.87 -7.70 -3.22
CA GLN A 69 -3.87 -9.09 -2.74
C GLN A 69 -5.28 -9.70 -2.68
N LYS A 70 -6.30 -8.93 -2.28
CA LYS A 70 -7.71 -9.39 -2.32
C LYS A 70 -8.19 -9.68 -3.75
N ASN A 71 -7.60 -9.02 -4.75
CA ASN A 71 -7.98 -9.14 -6.15
C ASN A 71 -6.92 -9.86 -7.00
N ILE A 72 -6.07 -10.69 -6.38
CA ILE A 72 -4.89 -11.33 -7.01
C ILE A 72 -5.21 -12.20 -8.24
N HIS A 73 -6.48 -12.54 -8.46
CA HIS A 73 -6.94 -13.22 -9.65
C HIS A 73 -6.81 -12.36 -10.92
N MET A 74 -6.80 -11.03 -10.79
CA MET A 74 -6.55 -10.08 -11.88
C MET A 74 -5.05 -9.91 -12.14
N ALA A 75 -4.64 -9.88 -13.42
CA ALA A 75 -3.25 -9.62 -13.78
C ALA A 75 -2.76 -8.27 -13.24
N LYS A 76 -3.56 -7.21 -13.44
CA LYS A 76 -3.26 -5.86 -12.92
C LYS A 76 -3.07 -5.85 -11.41
N ALA A 77 -3.91 -6.55 -10.66
CA ALA A 77 -3.78 -6.62 -9.20
C ALA A 77 -2.47 -7.30 -8.75
N LYS A 78 -1.94 -8.28 -9.51
CA LYS A 78 -0.62 -8.86 -9.21
C LYS A 78 0.49 -7.83 -9.38
N GLU A 79 0.41 -7.01 -10.42
CA GLU A 79 1.38 -5.94 -10.69
C GLU A 79 1.34 -4.89 -9.57
N GLU A 80 0.14 -4.43 -9.18
CA GLU A 80 -0.03 -3.47 -8.08
C GLU A 80 0.48 -4.02 -6.74
N ALA A 81 0.25 -5.31 -6.45
CA ALA A 81 0.76 -5.95 -5.22
C ALA A 81 2.29 -5.99 -5.21
N LEU A 82 2.91 -6.30 -6.35
CA LEU A 82 4.37 -6.32 -6.48
C LEU A 82 4.95 -4.91 -6.36
N PHE A 83 4.31 -3.92 -6.97
CA PHE A 83 4.70 -2.51 -6.89
C PHE A 83 4.64 -2.01 -5.44
N ALA A 84 3.50 -2.18 -4.77
CA ALA A 84 3.31 -1.75 -3.39
C ALA A 84 4.35 -2.41 -2.46
N LYS A 85 4.59 -3.71 -2.62
CA LYS A 85 5.59 -4.43 -1.84
C LYS A 85 7.01 -3.89 -2.05
N LYS A 86 7.41 -3.61 -3.30
CA LYS A 86 8.72 -3.01 -3.60
C LYS A 86 8.87 -1.64 -2.93
N MET A 87 7.87 -0.78 -3.07
CA MET A 87 7.89 0.56 -2.47
C MET A 87 7.97 0.49 -0.94
N ARG A 88 7.19 -0.39 -0.31
CA ARG A 88 7.23 -0.61 1.14
C ARG A 88 8.59 -1.08 1.62
N ASN A 89 9.20 -2.05 0.93
CA ASN A 89 10.52 -2.56 1.29
C ASN A 89 11.57 -1.47 1.20
N SER A 90 11.54 -0.66 0.14
CA SER A 90 12.44 0.50 0.01
C SER A 90 12.22 1.52 1.14
N PHE A 91 10.97 1.76 1.52
CA PHE A 91 10.65 2.71 2.58
C PHE A 91 11.01 2.21 3.99
N GLU A 92 10.93 0.91 4.24
CA GLU A 92 11.39 0.31 5.50
C GLU A 92 12.89 0.54 5.71
N LEU A 93 13.70 0.52 4.64
CA LEU A 93 15.13 0.86 4.73
C LEU A 93 15.33 2.28 5.27
N SER A 94 14.47 3.24 4.89
CA SER A 94 14.54 4.60 5.42
C SER A 94 14.25 4.67 6.93
N PHE A 95 13.37 3.82 7.46
CA PHE A 95 13.19 3.71 8.91
C PHE A 95 14.38 3.06 9.61
N GLN A 96 15.01 2.06 8.97
CA GLN A 96 16.21 1.41 9.50
C GLN A 96 17.39 2.40 9.57
N ASP A 97 17.54 3.27 8.58
CA ASP A 97 18.53 4.35 8.59
C ASP A 97 18.33 5.33 9.76
N LEU A 98 17.08 5.49 10.21
CA LEU A 98 16.70 6.26 11.40
C LEU A 98 16.82 5.46 12.71
N GLY A 99 17.32 4.22 12.67
CA GLY A 99 17.45 3.34 13.84
C GLY A 99 16.13 2.82 14.40
N THR A 100 15.05 2.86 13.61
CA THR A 100 13.70 2.41 14.00
C THR A 100 13.14 1.41 12.97
N SER A 101 11.85 1.07 13.08
CA SER A 101 11.11 0.29 12.09
C SER A 101 9.69 0.81 11.95
N TYR A 102 9.00 0.51 10.85
CA TYR A 102 7.59 0.87 10.69
C TYR A 102 6.74 0.35 11.86
N GLN A 103 6.99 -0.88 12.32
CA GLN A 103 6.24 -1.47 13.44
C GLN A 103 6.45 -0.73 14.76
N LYS A 104 7.63 -0.16 15.00
CA LYS A 104 7.93 0.61 16.22
C LYS A 104 7.46 2.05 16.15
N SER A 105 7.40 2.62 14.93
CA SER A 105 7.12 4.04 14.72
C SER A 105 5.67 4.34 14.32
N CYS A 106 4.98 3.39 13.68
CA CYS A 106 3.69 3.62 13.03
C CYS A 106 2.55 2.77 13.60
N LYS A 107 2.87 1.71 14.34
CA LYS A 107 1.89 0.99 15.16
C LYS A 107 2.17 1.34 16.62
N PRO A 108 1.18 1.83 17.38
CA PRO A 108 1.29 1.89 18.84
C PRO A 108 1.35 0.48 19.44
#